data_AF-A0A2N2MR61-F1
#
_entry.id   AF-A0A2N2MR61-F1
#
_cell.length_a   1.000
_cell.length_b   1.000
_cell.length_c   1.000
_cell.angle_alpha   90.00
_cell.angle_beta   90.00
_cell.angle_gamma   90.00
#
_symmetry.space_group_name_H-M   'P 1'
#
loop_
_entity.id
_entity.type
_entity.pdbx_description
1 polymer ?
#
loop_
_entity_poly.entity_id
_entity_poly.type
_entity_poly.pdbx_seq_one_letter_code
_entity_poly.pdbx_strand_id
1 'polypeptide(L)' 'MTHWIASSNRDNWKILEKKHIWGVPKRNKTLMQRVKPGDTILVYVRQEKEDDAILPSAITGAYEVVSEPYED' A
#
# COMPACT_ATOMS: atom_id res chain seq x y z
N MET A 1 5.04 -17.37 -1.36
CA MET A 1 4.12 -16.40 -0.72
C MET A 1 4.93 -15.54 0.23
N THR A 2 5.24 -14.32 -0.21
CA THR A 2 5.96 -13.29 0.54
C THR A 2 4.94 -12.32 1.13
N HIS A 3 5.27 -11.78 2.30
CA HIS A 3 4.43 -10.79 2.97
C HIS A 3 5.15 -9.45 2.97
N TRP A 4 4.47 -8.43 2.48
CA TRP A 4 5.00 -7.08 2.31
C TRP A 4 4.24 -6.10 3.21
N ILE A 5 4.91 -5.04 3.64
CA ILE A 5 4.26 -3.89 4.27
C ILE A 5 4.44 -2.65 3.41
N ALA A 6 3.32 -2.06 3.01
CA ALA A 6 3.22 -0.84 2.23
C ALA A 6 2.95 0.33 3.16
N SER A 7 3.90 1.27 3.22
CA SER A 7 3.71 2.54 3.93
C SER A 7 2.97 3.52 3.05
N SER A 8 1.85 4.05 3.55
CA SER A 8 0.94 4.96 2.84
C SER A 8 0.44 6.08 3.75
N ASN A 9 -0.42 6.95 3.22
CA ASN A 9 -1.18 7.96 3.94
C ASN A 9 -2.69 7.67 3.81
N ARG A 10 -3.53 8.39 4.57
CA ARG A 10 -4.98 8.12 4.59
C ARG A 10 -5.65 8.38 3.23
N ASP A 11 -5.17 9.35 2.45
CA ASP A 11 -5.72 9.65 1.13
C ASP A 11 -5.42 8.57 0.09
N ASN A 12 -4.17 8.09 0.02
CA ASN A 12 -3.77 7.03 -0.89
C ASN A 12 -4.37 5.68 -0.47
N TRP A 13 -4.58 5.45 0.83
CA TRP A 13 -5.33 4.28 1.28
C TRP A 13 -6.77 4.28 0.72
N LYS A 14 -7.50 5.40 0.80
CA LYS A 14 -8.85 5.53 0.20
C LYS A 14 -8.84 5.27 -1.31
N ILE A 15 -7.79 5.68 -2.01
CA ILE A 15 -7.63 5.40 -3.45
C ILE A 15 -7.39 3.90 -3.68
N LEU A 16 -6.49 3.29 -2.90
CA LEU A 16 -6.18 1.86 -2.99
C LEU A 16 -7.41 1.00 -2.68
N GLU A 17 -8.20 1.35 -1.67
CA GLU A 17 -9.45 0.64 -1.34
C GLU A 17 -10.47 0.70 -2.48
N LYS A 18 -10.55 1.83 -3.20
CA LYS A 18 -11.49 1.98 -4.33
C LYS A 18 -11.01 1.33 -5.61
N LYS A 19 -9.70 1.42 -5.90
CA LYS A 19 -9.12 1.02 -7.19
C LYS A 19 -8.47 -0.35 -7.17
N HIS A 20 -8.11 -0.86 -6.00
CA HIS A 20 -7.30 -2.07 -5.81
C HIS A 20 -5.96 -2.03 -6.56
N ILE A 21 -5.36 -0.84 -6.66
CA ILE A 21 -4.06 -0.62 -7.31
C ILE A 21 -3.07 -0.09 -6.27
N TRP A 22 -1.94 -0.78 -6.14
CA TRP A 22 -0.80 -0.35 -5.34
C TRP A 22 0.35 0.08 -6.26
N GLY A 23 0.71 1.36 -6.20
CA GLY A 23 1.81 1.94 -6.97
C GLY A 23 2.99 2.34 -6.09
N VAL A 24 4.20 2.36 -6.66
CA VAL A 24 5.39 2.88 -5.98
C VAL A 24 6.10 3.91 -6.87
N PRO A 25 6.80 4.90 -6.28
CA PRO A 25 7.62 5.81 -7.07
C PRO A 25 8.75 5.04 -7.79
N LYS A 26 9.22 5.56 -8.93
CA LYS A 26 10.23 4.93 -9.80
C LYS A 26 11.51 4.47 -9.06
N ARG A 27 11.92 5.20 -8.00
CA ARG A 27 13.04 4.82 -7.12
C ARG A 27 12.89 3.45 -6.45
N ASN A 28 11.66 2.96 -6.28
CA ASN A 28 11.34 1.68 -5.66
C ASN A 28 10.98 0.59 -6.70
N LYS A 29 11.22 0.83 -8.00
CA LYS A 29 10.89 -0.11 -9.09
C LYS A 29 11.50 -1.50 -8.86
N THR A 30 12.75 -1.57 -8.43
CA THR A 30 13.44 -2.84 -8.16
C THR A 30 12.80 -3.64 -7.04
N LEU A 31 12.20 -2.97 -6.03
CA LEU A 31 11.46 -3.65 -4.96
C LEU A 31 10.14 -4.21 -5.50
N MET A 32 9.40 -3.40 -6.27
CA MET A 32 8.14 -3.81 -6.88
C MET A 32 8.32 -5.03 -7.81
N GLN A 33 9.41 -5.10 -8.57
CA GLN A 33 9.73 -6.23 -9.45
C GLN A 33 9.89 -7.59 -8.71
N ARG A 34 10.06 -7.58 -7.39
CA ARG A 34 10.13 -8.80 -6.56
C ARG A 34 8.76 -9.30 -6.11
N VAL A 35 7.73 -8.46 -6.19
CA VAL A 35 6.36 -8.80 -5.81
C VAL A 35 5.79 -9.77 -6.84
N LYS A 36 5.09 -10.81 -6.36
CA LYS A 36 4.50 -11.85 -7.22
C LYS A 36 3.02 -12.05 -6.93
N PRO A 37 2.22 -12.49 -7.92
CA PRO A 37 0.87 -12.96 -7.67
C PRO A 37 0.83 -14.00 -6.53
N GLY A 38 -0.16 -13.89 -5.66
CA GLY A 38 -0.29 -14.68 -4.43
C GLY A 38 0.52 -14.17 -3.23
N ASP A 39 1.32 -13.11 -3.37
CA ASP A 39 1.88 -12.40 -2.22
C ASP A 39 0.80 -11.60 -1.49
N THR A 40 1.05 -11.26 -0.22
CA THR A 40 0.15 -10.41 0.57
C THR A 40 0.81 -9.06 0.88
N ILE A 41 0.05 -7.98 0.74
CA ILE A 41 0.47 -6.61 1.09
C ILE A 41 -0.39 -6.11 2.25
N LEU A 42 0.25 -5.80 3.38
CA LEU A 42 -0.33 -5.08 4.50
C LEU A 42 -0.18 -3.58 4.27
N VAL A 43 -1.25 -2.81 4.41
CA VAL A 43 -1.22 -1.36 4.21
C VAL A 43 -1.17 -0.64 5.55
N TYR A 44 -0.02 -0.05 5.85
CA TYR A 44 0.21 0.78 7.02
C TYR A 44 0.01 2.25 6.67
N VAL A 45 -0.87 2.94 7.41
CA VAL A 45 -0.96 4.40 7.36
C VAL A 45 -0.28 4.98 8.59
N ARG A 46 0.52 6.02 8.36
CA ARG A 46 1.17 6.77 9.44
C ARG A 46 0.16 7.60 10.22
N GLN A 47 0.53 7.97 11.44
CA GLN A 47 -0.20 8.96 12.23
C GLN A 47 -0.33 10.27 11.44
N GLU A 48 -1.52 10.84 11.47
CA GLU A 48 -1.84 12.11 10.82
C GLU A 48 -2.60 13.00 11.80
N LYS A 49 -2.44 14.31 11.65
CA LYS A 49 -3.22 15.31 12.38
C LYS A 49 -4.28 15.85 11.43
N GLU A 50 -5.54 15.75 11.83
CA GLU A 50 -6.69 16.29 11.10
C GLU A 50 -7.39 17.26 12.05
N ASP A 51 -7.34 18.56 11.73
CA ASP A 51 -7.80 19.65 12.59
C ASP A 51 -7.26 19.54 14.03
N ASP A 52 -8.16 19.33 15.00
CA ASP A 52 -7.84 19.16 16.43
C ASP A 52 -7.69 17.69 16.85
N ALA A 53 -7.84 16.74 15.93
CA ALA A 53 -7.74 15.30 16.19
C ALA A 53 -6.39 14.72 15.77
N ILE A 54 -5.87 13.79 16.57
CA ILE A 54 -4.74 12.93 16.21
C ILE A 54 -5.32 11.58 15.77
N LEU A 55 -5.09 11.24 14.51
CA LEU A 55 -5.43 9.93 13.98
C LEU A 55 -4.22 9.01 14.14
N PRO A 56 -4.30 7.93 14.95
CA PRO A 56 -3.15 7.07 15.18
C PRO A 56 -2.72 6.35 13.89
N SER A 57 -1.47 5.89 13.88
CA SER A 57 -1.02 4.93 12.88
C SER A 57 -1.88 3.66 12.95
N ALA A 58 -2.14 3.04 11.80
CA ALA A 58 -2.97 1.85 11.73
C ALA A 58 -2.59 0.94 10.56
N ILE A 59 -2.85 -0.35 10.70
CA ILE A 59 -2.99 -1.25 9.56
C ILE A 59 -4.42 -1.12 9.05
N THR A 60 -4.57 -0.75 7.78
CA THR A 60 -5.85 -0.38 7.17
C THR A 60 -6.42 -1.46 6.26
N GLY A 61 -5.61 -2.48 5.94
CA GLY A 61 -6.06 -3.63 5.17
C GLY A 61 -4.94 -4.61 4.86
N ALA A 62 -5.35 -5.80 4.43
CA ALA A 62 -4.49 -6.85 3.89
C ALA A 62 -5.03 -7.21 2.51
N TYR A 63 -4.17 -7.18 1.50
CA TYR A 63 -4.54 -7.40 0.11
C TYR A 63 -3.70 -8.51 -0.50
N GLU A 64 -4.32 -9.34 -1.34
CA GLU A 64 -3.61 -10.31 -2.16
C GLU A 64 -3.19 -9.67 -3.49
N VAL A 65 -1.97 -9.93 -3.92
CA VAL A 65 -1.47 -9.52 -5.23
C VAL A 65 -2.04 -10.45 -6.29
N VAL A 66 -2.75 -9.90 -7.26
CA VAL A 66 -3.41 -10.69 -8.33
C VAL A 66 -2.76 -10.52 -9.71
N SER A 67 -1.73 -9.66 -9.83
CA SER A 67 -1.05 -9.40 -11.10
C SER A 67 0.46 -9.27 -10.93
N GLU A 68 1.19 -9.49 -12.02
CA GLU A 68 2.58 -9.03 -12.12
C GLU A 68 2.63 -7.50 -12.13
N PRO A 69 3.75 -6.89 -11.70
CA PRO A 69 3.95 -5.45 -11.80
C PRO A 69 3.86 -4.94 -13.25
N TYR A 70 3.23 -3.78 -13.45
CA TYR A 70 3.15 -3.08 -14.72
C TYR A 70 3.45 -1.59 -14.56
N GLU A 71 3.61 -0.88 -15.69
CA GLU A 71 3.81 0.57 -15.76
C GLU A 71 2.63 1.16 -16.52
N ASP A 72 1.97 2.16 -15.92
CA ASP A 72 0.79 2.89 -16.41
C ASP A 72 0.98 4.38 -16.12
#